data_AF-A0A2W5WVD5-F1
#
_entry.id   AF-A0A2W5WVD5-F1
#
_cell.length_a   1.000
_cell.length_b   1.000
_cell.length_c   1.000
_cell.angle_alpha   90.00
_cell.angle_beta   90.00
_cell.angle_gamma   90.00
#
_symmetry.space_group_name_H-M   'P 1'
#
loop_
_entity.id
_entity.type
_entity.pdbx_description
1 polymer ?
#
loop_
_entity_poly.entity_id
_entity_poly.type
_entity_poly.pdbx_seq_one_letter_code
_entity_poly.pdbx_strand_id
1 'polypeptide(L)'
;MSADVMQRLAEMQARADAATDGPWHRDRTALGACYLISVRAPGLTVADGLRKPDAEFIAHARADVPALLAFAREVLALADDKQRHRFEPGYVDRDDIHALAATYLGGEA
;
A
#
# COMPACT_ATOMS: atom_id res chain seq x y z
N MET A 1 2.06 -9.38 -18.92
CA MET A 1 2.80 -8.96 -17.71
C MET A 1 2.31 -7.60 -17.19
N SER A 2 2.32 -6.53 -17.99
CA SER A 2 1.79 -5.21 -17.53
C SER A 2 0.32 -5.23 -17.04
N ALA A 3 -0.58 -5.91 -17.77
CA ALA A 3 -1.98 -6.05 -17.36
C ALA A 3 -2.16 -6.80 -16.03
N ASP A 4 -1.26 -7.73 -15.74
CA ASP A 4 -1.27 -8.53 -14.51
C ASP A 4 -0.84 -7.69 -13.28
N VAL A 5 0.18 -6.85 -13.45
CA VAL A 5 0.59 -5.86 -12.43
C VAL A 5 -0.54 -4.87 -12.12
N MET A 6 -1.22 -4.34 -13.14
CA MET A 6 -2.34 -3.41 -12.93
C MET A 6 -3.53 -4.07 -12.24
N GLN A 7 -3.86 -5.31 -12.61
CA GLN A 7 -4.86 -6.11 -11.93
C GLN A 7 -4.50 -6.28 -10.45
N ARG A 8 -3.24 -6.58 -10.16
CA ARG A 8 -2.74 -6.78 -8.80
C ARG A 8 -2.79 -5.52 -7.94
N LEU A 9 -2.45 -4.36 -8.51
CA LEU A 9 -2.64 -3.07 -7.83
C LEU A 9 -4.13 -2.78 -7.56
N ALA A 10 -5.03 -3.14 -8.47
CA ALA A 10 -6.47 -2.99 -8.27
C ALA A 10 -6.97 -3.90 -7.13
N GLU A 11 -6.48 -5.13 -7.03
CA GLU A 11 -6.80 -6.03 -5.90
C GLU A 11 -6.30 -5.50 -4.55
N MET A 12 -5.08 -4.95 -4.51
CA MET A 12 -4.55 -4.33 -3.30
C MET A 12 -5.39 -3.12 -2.90
N GLN A 13 -5.79 -2.30 -3.88
CA GLN A 13 -6.68 -1.16 -3.65
C GLN A 13 -8.03 -1.62 -3.12
N ALA A 14 -8.64 -2.65 -3.71
CA ALA A 14 -9.92 -3.19 -3.25
C ALA A 14 -9.85 -3.70 -1.80
N ARG A 15 -8.74 -4.33 -1.40
CA ARG A 15 -8.53 -4.73 0.01
C ARG A 15 -8.38 -3.52 0.93
N ALA A 16 -7.66 -2.48 0.48
CA ALA A 16 -7.48 -1.25 1.26
C ALA A 16 -8.79 -0.47 1.42
N ASP A 17 -9.64 -0.45 0.39
CA ASP A 17 -10.93 0.22 0.39
C ASP A 17 -11.99 -0.56 1.18
N ALA A 18 -11.92 -1.89 1.20
CA ALA A 18 -12.81 -2.74 2.00
C ALA A 18 -12.47 -2.74 3.50
N ALA A 19 -11.24 -2.34 3.86
CA ALA A 19 -10.83 -2.22 5.26
C ALA A 19 -11.56 -1.06 5.95
N THR A 20 -11.72 -1.15 7.27
CA THR A 20 -12.39 -0.12 8.07
C THR A 20 -11.84 1.28 7.79
N ASP A 21 -12.74 2.25 7.63
CA ASP A 21 -12.33 3.64 7.42
C ASP A 21 -11.47 4.17 8.57
N GLY A 22 -10.48 4.98 8.19
CA GLY A 22 -9.55 5.62 9.11
C GLY A 22 -10.06 6.98 9.62
N PRO A 23 -9.25 7.70 10.41
CA PRO A 23 -7.91 7.31 10.85
C PRO A 23 -7.91 6.17 11.87
N TRP A 24 -6.94 5.27 11.73
CA TRP A 24 -6.68 4.22 12.70
C TRP A 24 -5.74 4.75 13.78
N HIS A 25 -6.07 4.49 15.03
CA HIS A 25 -5.32 4.93 16.18
C HIS A 25 -4.82 3.74 16.97
N ARG A 26 -3.56 3.78 17.39
CA ARG A 26 -3.09 2.89 18.44
C ARG A 26 -3.55 3.39 19.79
N ASP A 27 -4.19 2.52 20.55
CA ASP A 27 -4.53 2.79 21.95
C ASP A 27 -3.93 1.72 22.85
N ARG A 28 -3.82 2.03 24.13
CA ARG A 28 -3.40 1.08 25.14
C ARG A 28 -4.64 0.43 25.76
N THR A 29 -4.61 -0.88 25.97
CA THR A 29 -5.72 -1.56 26.66
C THR A 29 -5.83 -1.12 28.11
N ALA A 30 -7.01 -1.29 28.72
CA ALA A 30 -7.27 -0.90 30.11
C ALA A 30 -6.32 -1.56 31.12
N LEU A 31 -5.82 -2.76 30.80
CA LEU A 31 -4.86 -3.50 31.62
C LEU A 31 -3.39 -3.10 31.36
N GLY A 32 -3.13 -2.20 30.40
CA GLY A 32 -1.82 -1.64 30.12
C GLY A 32 -0.80 -2.58 29.46
N ALA A 33 -1.11 -3.87 29.34
CA ALA A 33 -0.18 -4.91 28.88
C ALA A 33 -0.05 -5.01 27.35
N CYS A 34 -1.06 -4.57 26.60
CA CYS A 34 -1.11 -4.67 25.13
C CYS A 34 -1.67 -3.40 24.48
N TYR A 35 -1.55 -3.34 23.16
CA TYR A 35 -2.06 -2.28 22.31
C TYR A 35 -3.18 -2.80 21.40
N LEU A 36 -4.09 -1.91 21.05
CA LEU A 36 -5.17 -2.14 20.10
C LEU A 36 -5.16 -1.07 19.00
N ILE A 37 -5.84 -1.35 17.90
CA ILE A 37 -6.14 -0.40 16.84
C ILE A 37 -7.62 -0.06 16.90
N SER A 38 -7.93 1.23 16.96
CA SER A 38 -9.30 1.72 17.00
C SER A 38 -9.56 2.79 15.95
N VAL A 39 -10.84 2.99 15.66
CA VAL A 39 -11.35 4.19 15.00
C VAL A 39 -12.14 4.98 16.03
N ARG A 40 -11.71 6.21 16.34
CA ARG A 40 -12.27 7.02 17.45
C ARG A 40 -13.77 7.29 17.34
N ALA A 41 -14.26 7.48 16.11
CA ALA A 41 -15.68 7.55 15.79
C ALA A 41 -15.91 6.57 14.64
N PRO A 42 -16.69 5.48 14.82
CA PRO A 42 -17.70 5.26 15.86
C PRO A 42 -17.20 4.61 17.18
N GLY A 43 -15.89 4.52 17.43
CA GLY A 43 -15.36 3.83 18.61
C GLY A 43 -15.26 2.32 18.36
N LEU A 44 -14.71 1.94 17.22
CA LEU A 44 -14.60 0.54 16.77
C LEU A 44 -13.17 0.03 16.94
N THR A 45 -13.00 -1.15 17.54
CA THR A 45 -11.71 -1.85 17.57
C THR A 45 -11.52 -2.63 16.26
N VAL A 46 -10.43 -2.33 15.54
CA VAL A 46 -10.02 -2.99 14.29
C VAL A 46 -9.11 -4.19 14.56
N ALA A 47 -8.25 -4.09 15.58
CA ALA A 47 -7.35 -5.16 16.02
C ALA A 47 -7.00 -5.00 17.51
N ASP A 48 -6.66 -6.08 18.21
CA ASP A 48 -6.27 -6.06 19.64
C ASP A 48 -5.20 -7.13 19.90
N GLY A 49 -4.58 -7.12 21.07
CA GLY A 49 -3.55 -8.07 21.49
C GLY A 49 -2.18 -7.80 20.87
N LEU A 50 -1.92 -6.57 20.43
CA LEU A 50 -0.72 -6.21 19.69
C LEU A 50 0.39 -5.72 20.62
N ARG A 51 1.64 -5.94 20.19
CA ARG A 51 2.78 -5.19 20.74
C ARG A 51 2.75 -3.78 20.17
N LYS A 52 3.37 -2.84 20.89
CA LYS A 52 3.44 -1.43 20.46
C LYS A 52 3.94 -1.26 19.01
N PRO A 53 5.04 -1.89 18.57
CA PRO A 53 5.54 -1.68 17.20
C PRO A 53 4.57 -2.19 16.14
N ASP A 54 3.92 -3.33 16.40
CA ASP A 54 2.94 -3.93 15.49
C ASP A 54 1.70 -3.01 15.38
N ALA A 55 1.24 -2.45 16.50
CA ALA A 55 0.16 -1.47 16.50
C ALA A 55 0.52 -0.16 15.78
N GLU A 56 1.75 0.33 15.94
CA GLU A 56 2.24 1.52 15.21
C GLU A 56 2.24 1.27 13.70
N PHE A 57 2.79 0.15 13.26
CA PHE A 57 2.82 -0.22 11.85
C PHE A 57 1.41 -0.33 11.26
N ILE A 58 0.49 -1.03 11.93
CA ILE A 58 -0.89 -1.21 11.45
C ILE A 58 -1.64 0.13 11.38
N ALA A 59 -1.49 1.00 12.38
CA ALA A 59 -2.16 2.31 12.38
C ALA A 59 -1.75 3.16 11.17
N HIS A 60 -0.46 3.14 10.82
CA HIS A 60 0.07 3.86 9.66
C HIS A 60 -0.33 3.24 8.32
N ALA A 61 -0.50 1.91 8.26
CA ALA A 61 -0.84 1.21 7.03
C ALA A 61 -2.12 1.75 6.35
N ARG A 62 -3.11 2.27 7.11
CA ARG A 62 -4.34 2.84 6.54
C ARG A 62 -4.08 4.07 5.66
N ALA A 63 -3.02 4.83 5.94
CA ALA A 63 -2.59 5.98 5.13
C ALA A 63 -1.49 5.60 4.12
N ASP A 64 -0.51 4.80 4.57
CA ASP A 64 0.67 4.49 3.76
C ASP A 64 0.34 3.58 2.57
N VAL A 65 -0.52 2.57 2.75
CA VAL A 65 -0.86 1.63 1.66
C VAL A 65 -1.57 2.35 0.50
N PRO A 66 -2.63 3.15 0.71
CA PRO A 66 -3.22 3.93 -0.38
C PRO A 66 -2.24 4.89 -1.06
N ALA A 67 -1.35 5.54 -0.30
CA ALA A 67 -0.34 6.45 -0.85
C ALA A 67 0.67 5.72 -1.74
N LEU A 68 1.16 4.55 -1.30
CA LEU A 68 2.06 3.71 -2.09
C LEU A 68 1.40 3.16 -3.36
N LEU A 69 0.12 2.76 -3.29
CA LEU A 69 -0.63 2.31 -4.46
C LEU A 69 -0.85 3.42 -5.48
N ALA A 70 -1.15 4.64 -5.02
CA ALA A 70 -1.24 5.81 -5.89
C ALA A 70 0.10 6.10 -6.56
N PHE A 71 1.18 6.13 -5.79
CA PHE A 71 2.53 6.31 -6.31
C PHE A 71 2.91 5.26 -7.37
N ALA A 72 2.65 3.98 -7.12
CA ALA A 72 2.94 2.91 -8.06
C ALA A 72 2.21 3.09 -9.40
N ARG A 73 0.93 3.49 -9.36
CA ARG A 73 0.15 3.78 -10.58
C ARG A 73 0.73 4.94 -11.37
N GLU A 74 1.10 6.04 -10.70
CA GLU A 74 1.70 7.21 -11.36
C GLU A 74 3.06 6.89 -12.00
N VAL A 75 3.90 6.10 -11.33
CA VAL A 75 5.19 5.66 -11.90
C VAL A 75 5.00 4.82 -13.15
N LEU A 76 4.04 3.88 -13.14
CA LEU A 76 3.74 3.05 -14.32
C LEU A 76 3.17 3.89 -15.47
N ALA A 77 2.27 4.83 -15.17
CA ALA A 77 1.73 5.74 -16.18
C ALA A 77 2.83 6.63 -16.79
N LEU A 78 3.75 7.15 -15.96
CA LEU A 78 4.89 7.93 -16.42
C LEU A 78 5.83 7.11 -17.32
N ALA A 79 6.07 5.85 -16.99
CA ALA A 79 6.88 4.94 -17.80
C ALA A 79 6.26 4.71 -19.19
N ASP A 80 4.95 4.50 -19.23
CA ASP A 80 4.18 4.31 -20.47
C ASP A 80 4.16 5.58 -21.34
N ASP A 81 4.10 6.76 -20.72
CA ASP A 81 4.14 8.05 -21.43
C ASP A 81 5.53 8.34 -22.00
N LYS A 82 6.59 8.21 -21.18
CA LYS A 82 7.96 8.54 -21.61
C LYS A 82 8.52 7.60 -22.67
N GLN A 83 8.04 6.35 -22.76
CA GLN A 83 8.40 5.46 -23.87
C GLN A 83 8.04 6.05 -25.24
N ARG A 84 7.05 6.95 -25.30
CA ARG A 84 6.63 7.64 -26.53
C ARG A 84 7.60 8.74 -26.98
N HIS A 85 8.58 9.12 -26.16
CA HIS A 85 9.45 10.29 -26.35
C HIS A 85 10.97 9.98 -26.23
N ARG A 86 11.46 8.91 -26.86
CA ARG A 86 12.85 8.43 -26.67
C ARG A 86 13.92 9.35 -27.29
N PHE A 87 15.03 9.59 -26.56
CA PHE A 87 16.46 9.29 -26.88
C PHE A 87 17.48 10.09 -26.00
N GLU A 88 17.69 9.73 -24.72
CA GLU A 88 18.86 10.22 -23.93
C GLU A 88 19.55 9.11 -23.11
N PRO A 89 20.89 9.18 -22.89
CA PRO A 89 21.63 8.23 -22.06
C PRO A 89 21.25 8.30 -20.56
N GLY A 90 21.21 7.15 -19.88
CA GLY A 90 20.76 7.05 -18.47
C GLY A 90 19.25 6.86 -18.31
N TYR A 91 18.54 6.66 -19.42
CA TYR A 91 17.11 6.38 -19.45
C TYR A 91 16.80 4.98 -18.92
N VAL A 92 15.91 4.91 -17.92
CA VAL A 92 15.29 3.64 -17.49
C VAL A 92 14.16 3.35 -18.47
N ASP A 93 14.20 2.19 -19.15
CA ASP A 93 13.16 1.87 -20.12
C ASP A 93 11.85 1.49 -19.41
N ARG A 94 10.74 1.69 -20.12
CA ARG A 94 9.43 1.20 -19.67
C ARG A 94 9.52 -0.27 -19.29
N ASP A 95 10.13 -1.08 -20.14
CA ASP A 95 10.18 -2.52 -19.93
C ASP A 95 10.94 -2.89 -18.64
N ASP A 96 11.97 -2.13 -18.26
CA ASP A 96 12.68 -2.30 -16.99
C ASP A 96 11.77 -1.99 -15.79
N ILE A 97 11.00 -0.90 -15.87
CA ILE A 97 10.05 -0.50 -14.81
C ILE A 97 8.94 -1.56 -14.67
N HIS A 98 8.41 -2.07 -15.78
CA HIS A 98 7.39 -3.13 -15.75
C HIS A 98 7.97 -4.47 -15.27
N ALA A 99 9.24 -4.77 -15.54
CA ALA A 99 9.92 -5.95 -15.00
C ALA A 99 10.12 -5.87 -13.48
N LEU A 100 10.54 -4.70 -12.96
CA LEU A 100 10.61 -4.45 -11.52
C LEU A 100 9.24 -4.57 -10.87
N ALA A 101 8.20 -3.97 -11.48
CA ALA A 101 6.84 -4.08 -10.98
C ALA A 101 6.35 -5.53 -10.96
N ALA A 102 6.62 -6.32 -12.00
CA ALA A 102 6.31 -7.75 -12.01
C ALA A 102 7.05 -8.51 -10.88
N THR A 103 8.30 -8.15 -10.60
CA THR A 103 9.11 -8.81 -9.56
C THR A 103 8.56 -8.55 -8.14
N TYR A 104 8.22 -7.29 -7.84
CA TYR A 104 7.82 -6.91 -6.48
C TYR A 104 6.31 -6.97 -6.24
N LEU A 105 5.50 -6.84 -7.30
CA LEU A 105 4.05 -6.78 -7.20
C LEU A 105 3.38 -8.03 -7.81
N GLY A 106 4.01 -8.73 -8.75
CA GLY A 106 3.41 -9.83 -9.54
C GLY A 106 3.12 -11.13 -8.78
N GLY A 107 3.54 -11.25 -7.52
CA GLY A 107 3.09 -12.30 -6.60
C GLY A 107 3.54 -13.74 -6.93
N GLU A 108 4.51 -14.25 -6.18
CA GLU A 108 4.37 -15.57 -5.56
C GLU A 108 4.57 -15.40 -4.05
N ALA A 109 3.52 -15.69 -3.28
CA ALA A 109 3.54 -15.90 -1.83
C ALA A 109 2.43 -16.91 -1.49
#